data_AF-A0A9P9AP88-F1
#
_entry.id   AF-A0A9P9AP88-F1
#
_cell.length_a   1.000
_cell.length_b   1.000
_cell.length_c   1.000
_cell.angle_alpha   90.00
_cell.angle_beta   90.00
_cell.angle_gamma   90.00
#
_symmetry.space_group_name_H-M   'P 1'
#
loop_
_entity.id
_entity.type
_entity.pdbx_description
1 polymer ?
#
loop_
_entity_poly.entity_id
_entity_poly.type
_entity_poly.pdbx_seq_one_letter_code
_entity_poly.pdbx_strand_id
1 'polypeptide(L)'
;MVAATPMPKAAVPKVLPVLMVAASAGAVVTYIRSQLTYTSSQFDRSFSKYNSPESEASRRATFDGAVEDPRTSIFNVLGWKRS
;
A
#
# COMPACT_ATOMS: atom_id res chain seq x y z
N MET A 1 40.02 50.26 -2.69
CA MET A 1 39.88 48.80 -2.80
C MET A 1 38.53 48.42 -2.22
N VAL A 2 37.59 47.91 -3.02
CA VAL A 2 36.26 47.50 -2.52
C VAL A 2 36.39 46.06 -2.03
N ALA A 3 36.16 45.84 -0.73
CA ALA A 3 36.19 44.52 -0.14
C ALA A 3 34.99 43.70 -0.63
N ALA A 4 35.24 42.47 -1.12
CA ALA A 4 34.20 41.54 -1.50
C ALA A 4 33.38 41.14 -0.27
N THR A 5 32.07 41.37 -0.29
CA THR A 5 31.14 40.89 0.73
C THR A 5 31.00 39.36 0.62
N PRO A 6 31.15 38.60 1.71
CA PRO A 6 30.98 37.16 1.68
C PRO A 6 29.52 36.83 1.39
N MET A 7 29.26 36.06 0.32
CA MET A 7 27.93 35.51 0.07
C MET A 7 27.54 34.56 1.21
N PRO A 8 26.31 34.62 1.74
CA PRO A 8 25.86 33.71 2.78
C PRO A 8 25.89 32.28 2.22
N LYS A 9 26.63 31.38 2.88
CA LYS A 9 26.59 29.95 2.55
C LYS A 9 25.15 29.48 2.74
N ALA A 10 24.54 28.95 1.69
CA ALA A 10 23.21 28.35 1.76
C ALA A 10 23.25 27.22 2.79
N ALA A 11 22.66 27.46 3.97
CA ALA A 11 22.52 26.45 5.00
C ALA A 11 21.40 25.50 4.56
N VAL A 12 21.75 24.42 3.85
CA VAL A 12 20.79 23.36 3.59
C VAL A 12 20.43 22.75 4.94
N PRO A 13 19.16 22.85 5.38
CA PRO A 13 18.78 22.34 6.67
C PRO A 13 19.00 20.82 6.66
N LYS A 14 19.67 20.30 7.70
CA LYS A 14 20.07 18.88 7.81
C LYS A 14 18.90 17.89 7.65
N VAL A 15 17.67 18.37 7.79
CA VAL A 15 16.43 17.59 7.63
C VAL A 15 16.00 17.43 6.16
N LEU A 16 16.50 18.24 5.24
CA LEU A 16 16.08 18.19 3.83
C LEU A 16 16.33 16.83 3.17
N PRO A 17 17.50 16.17 3.34
CA PRO A 17 17.72 14.84 2.77
C PRO A 17 16.76 13.78 3.35
N VAL A 18 16.47 13.86 4.64
CA VAL A 18 15.54 12.93 5.31
C VAL A 18 14.12 13.09 4.77
N LEU A 19 13.67 14.33 4.59
CA LEU A 19 12.36 14.61 4.00
C LEU A 19 12.26 14.12 2.55
N MET A 20 13.32 14.28 1.76
CA MET A 20 13.36 13.77 0.38
C MET A 20 13.22 12.25 0.36
N VAL A 21 13.94 11.54 1.22
CA VAL A 21 13.84 10.08 1.33
C VAL A 21 12.42 9.68 1.76
N ALA A 22 11.88 10.29 2.83
CA ALA A 22 10.54 9.98 3.32
C ALA A 22 9.45 10.24 2.25
N ALA A 23 9.54 11.36 1.53
CA ALA A 23 8.62 11.70 0.46
C ALA A 23 8.71 10.69 -0.69
N SER A 24 9.93 10.35 -1.12
CA SER A 24 10.13 9.39 -2.21
C SER A 24 9.62 7.99 -1.84
N ALA A 25 9.93 7.50 -0.63
CA ALA A 25 9.42 6.23 -0.12
C ALA A 25 7.88 6.24 -0.02
N GLY A 26 7.30 7.33 0.49
CA GLY A 26 5.85 7.51 0.56
C GLY A 26 5.19 7.44 -0.81
N ALA A 27 5.76 8.11 -1.81
CA ALA A 27 5.26 8.09 -3.19
C ALA A 27 5.27 6.66 -3.77
N VAL A 28 6.36 5.92 -3.59
CA VAL A 28 6.49 4.54 -4.07
C VAL A 28 5.47 3.62 -3.38
N VAL A 29 5.35 3.70 -2.04
CA VAL A 29 4.36 2.88 -1.29
C VAL A 29 2.94 3.18 -1.75
N THR A 30 2.61 4.46 -1.96
CA THR A 30 1.27 4.87 -2.41
C THR A 30 0.98 4.37 -3.81
N TYR A 31 1.97 4.40 -4.70
CA TYR A 31 1.86 3.87 -6.07
C TYR A 31 1.69 2.35 -6.10
N ILE A 32 2.46 1.61 -5.30
CA ILE A 32 2.30 0.15 -5.19
C ILE A 32 0.89 -0.18 -4.66
N ARG A 33 0.42 0.56 -3.65
CA ARG A 33 -0.95 0.40 -3.11
C ARG A 33 -2.02 0.67 -4.16
N SER A 34 -1.87 1.71 -4.97
CA SER A 34 -2.85 2.04 -6.01
C SER A 34 -2.90 0.96 -7.10
N GLN A 35 -1.75 0.45 -7.53
CA GLN A 35 -1.68 -0.67 -8.47
C GLN A 35 -2.30 -1.94 -7.92
N LEU A 36 -1.95 -2.32 -6.68
CA LEU A 36 -2.50 -3.53 -6.07
C LEU A 36 -4.02 -3.43 -5.91
N THR A 37 -4.52 -2.26 -5.55
CA THR A 37 -5.95 -1.98 -5.45
C THR A 37 -6.66 -2.06 -6.80
N TYR A 38 -6.07 -1.46 -7.84
CA TYR A 38 -6.61 -1.51 -9.19
C TYR A 38 -6.65 -2.94 -9.72
N THR A 39 -5.53 -3.64 -9.63
CA THR A 39 -5.39 -5.03 -10.07
C THR A 39 -6.31 -5.97 -9.29
N SER A 40 -6.43 -5.79 -7.97
CA SER A 40 -7.39 -6.55 -7.15
C SER A 40 -8.83 -6.36 -7.64
N SER A 41 -9.23 -5.13 -8.00
CA SER A 41 -10.58 -4.87 -8.52
C SER A 41 -10.86 -5.56 -9.86
N GLN A 42 -9.83 -5.67 -10.71
CA GLN A 42 -9.92 -6.37 -11.99
C GLN A 42 -10.00 -7.88 -11.81
N PHE A 43 -9.22 -8.43 -10.86
CA PHE A 43 -9.33 -9.83 -10.46
C PHE A 43 -10.69 -10.14 -9.83
N ASP A 44 -11.19 -9.31 -8.92
CA ASP A 44 -12.52 -9.46 -8.32
C ASP A 44 -13.62 -9.53 -9.40
N ARG A 45 -13.54 -8.67 -10.43
CA ARG A 45 -14.49 -8.68 -11.55
C ARG A 45 -14.37 -9.92 -12.45
N SER A 46 -13.20 -10.54 -12.49
CA SER A 46 -12.95 -11.75 -13.25
C SER A 46 -13.39 -12.99 -12.46
N PHE A 47 -13.12 -13.01 -11.15
CA PHE A 47 -13.55 -14.06 -10.23
C PHE A 47 -15.04 -14.00 -9.90
N SER A 48 -15.68 -12.83 -9.96
CA SER A 48 -17.13 -12.72 -9.75
C SER A 48 -17.93 -13.56 -10.76
N LYS A 49 -17.37 -13.80 -11.95
CA LYS A 49 -17.94 -14.70 -12.95
C LYS A 49 -17.90 -16.18 -12.54
N TYR A 50 -17.01 -16.55 -11.63
CA TYR A 50 -16.80 -17.92 -11.12
C TYR A 50 -17.19 -18.09 -9.65
N ASN A 51 -17.60 -17.01 -8.97
CA ASN A 51 -18.15 -17.04 -7.63
C ASN A 51 -19.62 -17.49 -7.69
N SER A 52 -19.85 -18.77 -7.99
CA SER A 52 -21.12 -19.41 -7.68
C SER A 52 -21.23 -19.61 -6.16
N PRO A 53 -22.46 -19.68 -5.60
CA PRO A 53 -22.66 -19.97 -4.18
C PRO A 53 -21.93 -21.25 -3.72
N GLU A 54 -21.83 -22.24 -4.61
CA GLU A 54 -21.14 -23.51 -4.37
C GLU A 54 -19.61 -23.34 -4.27
N SER A 55 -19.01 -22.44 -5.06
CA SER A 55 -17.57 -22.12 -5.02
C SER A 55 -17.18 -21.38 -3.74
N GLU A 56 -18.01 -20.43 -3.29
CA GLU A 56 -17.83 -19.71 -2.03
C GLU A 56 -17.97 -20.65 -0.82
N ALA A 57 -18.92 -21.61 -0.87
CA ALA A 57 -19.09 -22.62 0.18
C ALA A 57 -17.89 -23.59 0.25
N SER A 58 -17.36 -24.05 -0.88
CA SER A 58 -16.15 -24.87 -0.94
C SER A 58 -14.92 -24.12 -0.38
N ARG A 59 -14.76 -22.83 -0.70
CA ARG A 59 -13.70 -21.99 -0.15
C ARG A 59 -13.80 -21.79 1.36
N ARG A 60 -15.02 -21.63 1.90
CA ARG A 60 -15.24 -21.53 3.35
C ARG A 60 -14.92 -22.86 4.05
N ALA A 61 -15.31 -23.98 3.44
CA ALA A 61 -15.03 -25.32 3.98
C ALA A 61 -13.51 -25.60 4.12
N THR A 62 -12.67 -25.07 3.23
CA THR A 62 -11.21 -25.22 3.33
C THR A 62 -10.60 -24.54 4.56
N PHE A 63 -11.23 -23.48 5.08
CA PHE A 63 -10.77 -22.76 6.26
C PHE A 63 -11.61 -23.06 7.50
N ASP A 64 -12.59 -23.95 7.38
CA ASP A 64 -13.44 -24.38 8.49
C ASP A 64 -12.62 -25.27 9.43
N GLY A 65 -12.34 -24.77 10.64
CA GLY A 65 -11.43 -25.39 11.61
C GLY A 65 -10.00 -24.83 11.66
N ALA A 66 -9.68 -23.80 10.87
CA ALA A 66 -8.45 -23.04 11.06
C ALA A 66 -8.49 -22.24 12.39
N VAL A 67 -7.38 -22.22 13.13
CA VAL A 67 -7.27 -21.50 14.43
C VAL A 67 -7.52 -19.99 14.27
N GLU A 68 -7.16 -19.43 13.11
CA GLU A 68 -7.46 -18.05 12.73
C GLU A 68 -7.75 -18.01 11.21
N ASP A 69 -8.89 -17.46 10.80
CA ASP A 69 -9.19 -17.26 9.39
C ASP A 69 -8.33 -16.08 8.86
N PRO A 70 -7.38 -16.32 7.94
CA PRO A 70 -6.52 -15.26 7.41
C PRO A 70 -7.30 -14.16 6.68
N ARG A 71 -8.57 -14.41 6.32
CA ARG A 71 -9.44 -13.41 5.69
C ARG A 71 -9.91 -12.35 6.68
N THR A 72 -10.05 -12.69 7.96
CA THR A 72 -10.49 -11.79 9.05
C THR A 72 -9.34 -11.22 9.87
N SER A 73 -8.12 -11.73 9.65
CA SER A 73 -6.93 -11.25 10.37
C SER A 73 -6.65 -9.76 10.11
N ILE A 74 -6.17 -9.07 11.14
CA ILE A 74 -5.74 -7.66 11.07
C ILE A 74 -4.59 -7.45 10.09
N PHE A 75 -3.85 -8.49 9.72
CA PHE A 75 -2.77 -8.39 8.74
C PHE A 75 -3.29 -8.42 7.29
N ASN A 76 -4.57 -8.71 7.06
CA ASN A 76 -5.18 -8.71 5.73
C ASN A 76 -5.57 -7.28 5.27
N VAL A 77 -4.55 -6.48 4.98
CA VAL A 77 -4.68 -5.09 4.49
C VAL A 77 -5.55 -4.97 3.23
N LEU A 78 -5.66 -6.05 2.44
CA LEU A 78 -6.50 -6.10 1.24
C LEU A 78 -8.00 -6.27 1.57
N GLY A 79 -8.33 -6.91 2.70
CA GLY A 79 -9.71 -7.10 3.17
C GLY A 79 -10.35 -5.83 3.72
N TRP A 80 -9.56 -4.89 4.23
CA TRP A 80 -10.05 -3.65 4.85
C TRP A 80 -10.82 -2.71 3.91
N LYS A 81 -10.67 -2.88 2.60
CA LYS A 81 -11.33 -2.02 1.60
C LYS A 81 -12.82 -2.36 1.40
N ARG A 82 -13.32 -3.44 2.02
CA ARG A 82 -14.66 -4.00 1.77
C ARG A 82 -15.48 -4.13 3.07
N SER A 83 -15.45 -3.10 3.91
CA SER A 83 -16.42 -2.86 4.99
C SER A 83 -17.40 -1.75 4.61
#